data_AF-A0A9Q1BT13-F1
#
_entry.id   AF-A0A9Q1BT13-F1
#
_cell.length_a   1.000
_cell.length_b   1.000
_cell.length_c   1.000
_cell.angle_alpha   90.00
_cell.angle_beta   90.00
_cell.angle_gamma   90.00
#
_symmetry.space_group_name_H-M   'P 1'
#
loop_
_entity.id
_entity.type
_entity.pdbx_description
1 polymer ?
#
loop_
_entity_poly.entity_id
_entity_poly.type
_entity_poly.pdbx_seq_one_letter_code
_entity_poly.pdbx_strand_id
1 'polypeptide(L)'
;MSHISPTENPDLGTGKTLSEGTRHKRRWHGWKGKHRLDKRLTVGAEKGIVRYVQRRCYSIEFSDLKSGKAISRRSSIFKFESFKDDDEIFRVQGPLQEAPFNTSAMHALILPKDHHVTKLIVRHVHERVAKHSGRECVLSRLWEKNGYHKVAHKINRVLSNCVVCKKLRGKAGVQKWQFYLQTGLHLTSYHSPTREWTVLDRFM
;
A
#
# COMPACT_ATOMS: atom_id res chain seq x y z
N MET A 1 40.80 22.53 -62.95
CA MET A 1 39.59 21.76 -63.28
C MET A 1 38.75 21.71 -62.00
N SER A 2 37.98 22.75 -61.64
CA SER A 2 36.62 23.07 -62.12
C SER A 2 35.65 21.89 -61.84
N HIS A 3 34.57 21.98 -61.04
CA HIS A 3 33.61 23.06 -60.79
C HIS A 3 32.92 22.93 -59.42
N ILE A 4 32.42 24.07 -58.93
CA ILE A 4 31.51 24.25 -57.79
C ILE A 4 30.12 24.65 -58.34
N SER A 5 29.05 24.17 -57.65
CA SER A 5 27.65 24.67 -57.57
C SER A 5 26.73 24.47 -58.81
N PRO A 6 25.37 24.38 -58.67
CA PRO A 6 24.45 25.20 -57.84
C PRO A 6 23.42 24.42 -56.97
N THR A 7 23.09 24.86 -55.74
CA THR A 7 21.92 25.69 -55.32
C THR A 7 20.55 25.21 -55.80
N GLU A 8 19.64 24.91 -54.86
CA GLU A 8 18.33 25.57 -54.74
C GLU A 8 17.52 25.02 -53.56
N ASN A 9 16.95 25.94 -52.78
CA ASN A 9 15.88 25.73 -51.81
C ASN A 9 14.98 26.97 -51.94
N PRO A 10 13.72 26.80 -52.36
CA PRO A 10 12.58 27.35 -51.61
C PRO A 10 11.38 26.36 -51.72
N ASP A 11 10.28 26.41 -51.00
CA ASP A 11 9.65 27.47 -50.25
C ASP A 11 8.61 26.90 -49.25
N LEU A 12 8.27 27.77 -48.33
CA LEU A 12 7.11 27.88 -47.45
C LEU A 12 5.82 27.13 -47.85
N GLY A 13 5.15 26.59 -46.83
CA GLY A 13 3.70 26.81 -46.67
C GLY A 13 2.80 25.58 -46.73
N THR A 14 2.27 25.17 -45.58
CA THR A 14 0.85 25.40 -45.26
C THR A 14 0.53 24.75 -43.91
N GLY A 15 0.12 25.57 -42.95
CA GLY A 15 -0.48 25.11 -41.72
C GLY A 15 -1.79 24.37 -42.01
N LYS A 16 -1.98 23.23 -41.35
CA LYS A 16 -3.31 22.64 -41.15
C LYS A 16 -3.56 22.56 -39.65
N THR A 17 -4.22 23.62 -39.21
CA THR A 17 -5.23 23.68 -38.14
C THR A 17 -5.47 22.40 -37.35
N LEU A 18 -5.34 22.53 -36.02
CA LEU A 18 -6.01 21.70 -35.03
C LEU A 18 -7.50 21.59 -35.38
N SER A 19 -7.95 20.42 -35.81
CA SER A 19 -9.37 20.07 -35.84
C SER A 19 -9.58 18.71 -35.18
N GLU A 20 -10.19 18.79 -34.01
CA GLU A 20 -11.24 17.88 -33.53
C GLU A 20 -10.84 16.46 -33.13
N GLY A 21 -10.85 16.28 -31.80
CA GLY A 21 -10.65 15.01 -31.14
C GLY A 21 -11.73 13.99 -31.51
N THR A 22 -11.32 12.93 -32.20
CA THR A 22 -12.09 11.70 -32.24
C THR A 22 -11.67 10.84 -31.04
N ARG A 23 -12.43 10.94 -29.95
CA ARG A 23 -12.31 10.09 -28.76
C ARG A 23 -12.66 8.64 -29.13
N HIS A 24 -11.70 7.90 -29.68
CA HIS A 24 -11.82 6.45 -29.80
C HIS A 24 -11.98 5.86 -28.38
N LYS A 25 -13.23 5.58 -28.00
CA LYS A 25 -13.56 4.72 -26.86
C LYS A 25 -13.01 3.34 -27.18
N ARG A 26 -11.74 3.09 -26.83
CA ARG A 26 -11.22 1.73 -26.73
C ARG A 26 -12.03 1.04 -25.65
N ARG A 27 -13.04 0.27 -26.08
CA ARG A 27 -13.80 -0.66 -25.26
C ARG A 27 -12.79 -1.59 -24.61
N TRP A 28 -12.56 -1.40 -23.31
CA TRP A 28 -11.78 -2.34 -22.52
C TRP A 28 -12.54 -3.67 -22.51
N HIS A 29 -12.11 -4.59 -23.36
CA HIS A 29 -12.51 -5.99 -23.24
C HIS A 29 -11.73 -6.54 -22.05
N GLY A 30 -12.43 -6.61 -20.91
CA GLY A 30 -11.85 -6.89 -19.60
C GLY A 30 -10.82 -8.01 -19.62
N TRP A 31 -9.77 -7.84 -18.82
CA TRP A 31 -8.72 -8.84 -18.61
C TRP A 31 -9.34 -10.17 -18.16
N LYS A 32 -9.46 -11.11 -19.09
CA LYS A 32 -9.88 -12.49 -18.85
C LYS A 32 -8.64 -13.37 -18.77
N GLY A 33 -8.01 -13.40 -17.60
CA GLY A 33 -6.93 -14.36 -17.39
C GLY A 33 -6.42 -14.34 -15.97
N LYS A 34 -6.91 -15.24 -15.11
CA LYS A 34 -6.19 -15.58 -13.87
C LYS A 34 -4.95 -16.39 -14.24
N HIS A 35 -3.97 -15.77 -14.91
CA HIS A 35 -2.66 -16.39 -15.02
C HIS A 35 -2.04 -16.28 -13.62
N ARG A 36 -1.98 -17.41 -12.93
CA ARG A 36 -1.23 -17.53 -11.68
C ARG A 36 0.21 -17.20 -12.04
N LEU A 37 0.67 -16.00 -11.69
CA LEU A 37 2.07 -15.60 -11.90
C LEU A 37 2.96 -16.69 -11.30
N ASP A 38 3.95 -17.14 -12.07
CA ASP A 38 4.93 -18.11 -11.57
C ASP A 38 5.57 -17.55 -10.30
N LYS A 39 5.49 -18.32 -9.22
CA LYS A 39 6.04 -17.94 -7.91
C LYS A 39 7.54 -17.59 -8.03
N ARG A 40 8.29 -18.25 -8.92
CA ARG A 40 9.72 -17.97 -9.12
C ARG A 40 9.96 -16.59 -9.77
N LEU A 41 9.20 -16.24 -10.80
CA LEU A 41 9.23 -14.90 -11.43
C LEU A 41 8.84 -13.78 -10.44
N THR A 42 7.99 -14.07 -9.46
CA THR A 42 7.59 -13.07 -8.45
C THR A 42 8.70 -12.72 -7.45
N VAL A 43 9.63 -13.63 -7.15
CA VAL A 43 10.71 -13.37 -6.18
C VAL A 43 11.73 -12.38 -6.74
N GLY A 44 12.13 -12.55 -8.01
CA GLY A 44 13.04 -11.61 -8.68
C GLY A 44 12.45 -10.20 -8.80
N ALA A 45 11.17 -10.11 -9.17
CA ALA A 45 10.46 -8.83 -9.23
C ALA A 45 10.35 -8.14 -7.85
N GLU A 46 10.05 -8.90 -6.80
CA GLU A 46 9.96 -8.38 -5.43
C GLU A 46 11.32 -7.84 -4.96
N LYS A 47 12.41 -8.59 -5.16
CA LYS A 47 13.77 -8.13 -4.88
C LYS A 47 14.11 -6.87 -5.66
N GLY A 48 13.77 -6.81 -6.95
CA GLY A 48 14.01 -5.64 -7.80
C GLY A 48 13.29 -4.38 -7.29
N ILE A 49 12.04 -4.52 -6.85
CA ILE A 49 11.28 -3.42 -6.22
C ILE A 49 11.94 -2.98 -4.92
N VAL A 50 12.34 -3.91 -4.06
CA VAL A 50 13.00 -3.60 -2.79
C VAL A 50 14.33 -2.87 -3.04
N ARG A 51 15.15 -3.38 -3.96
CA ARG A 51 16.42 -2.76 -4.38
C ARG A 51 16.21 -1.32 -4.85
N TYR A 52 15.24 -1.11 -5.73
CA TYR A 52 14.89 0.22 -6.24
C TYR A 52 14.50 1.18 -5.11
N VAL A 53 13.61 0.74 -4.23
CA VAL A 53 13.12 1.54 -3.10
C VAL A 53 14.24 1.87 -2.11
N GLN A 54 15.10 0.90 -1.80
CA GLN A 54 16.24 1.13 -0.92
C GLN A 54 17.23 2.12 -1.53
N ARG A 55 17.57 2.00 -2.83
CA ARG A 55 18.48 2.95 -3.49
C ARG A 55 17.99 4.39 -3.42
N ARG A 56 16.68 4.61 -3.46
CA ARG A 56 16.08 5.95 -3.33
C ARG A 56 16.04 6.43 -1.88
N CYS A 57 15.72 5.56 -0.93
CA CYS A 57 15.55 5.94 0.47
C CYS A 57 16.86 5.98 1.28
N TYR A 58 17.87 5.25 0.84
CA TYR A 58 19.17 5.09 1.52
C TYR A 58 20.33 5.49 0.59
N SER A 59 20.10 6.48 -0.28
CA SER A 59 21.06 6.88 -1.32
C SER A 59 22.41 7.34 -0.75
N ILE A 60 22.38 7.97 0.43
CA ILE A 60 23.58 8.43 1.15
C ILE A 60 24.36 7.22 1.64
N GLU A 61 23.68 6.26 2.28
CA GLU A 61 24.30 5.03 2.79
C GLU A 61 24.90 4.17 1.67
N PHE A 62 24.23 4.11 0.51
CA PHE A 62 24.82 3.47 -0.68
C PHE A 62 26.08 4.19 -1.16
N SER A 63 26.11 5.52 -1.10
CA SER A 63 27.26 6.33 -1.53
C SER A 63 28.43 6.18 -0.56
N ASP A 64 28.15 6.21 0.74
CA ASP A 64 29.14 6.00 1.81
C ASP A 64 29.84 4.65 1.61
N LEU A 65 29.08 3.57 1.49
CA LEU A 65 29.64 2.23 1.27
C LEU A 65 30.41 2.11 -0.04
N LYS A 66 29.93 2.74 -1.13
CA LYS A 66 30.66 2.74 -2.40
C LYS A 66 32.01 3.45 -2.30
N SER A 67 32.10 4.47 -1.44
CA SER A 67 33.34 5.20 -1.15
C SER A 67 34.23 4.56 -0.08
N GLY A 68 33.89 3.35 0.40
CA GLY A 68 34.61 2.66 1.48
C GLY A 68 34.39 3.27 2.87
N LYS A 69 33.45 4.20 3.02
CA LYS A 69 33.10 4.82 4.30
C LYS A 69 32.07 3.97 5.03
N ALA A 70 32.17 3.97 6.36
CA ALA A 70 31.13 3.39 7.21
C ALA A 70 29.82 4.20 7.08
N ILE A 71 28.68 3.50 7.21
CA ILE A 71 27.37 4.14 7.26
C ILE A 71 27.32 5.12 8.43
N SER A 72 26.77 6.30 8.22
CA SER A 72 26.61 7.30 9.28
C SER A 72 25.79 6.78 10.47
N ARG A 73 26.24 7.06 11.70
CA ARG A 73 25.52 6.73 12.95
C ARG A 73 24.10 7.32 13.01
N ARG A 74 23.85 8.40 12.26
CA ARG A 74 22.53 9.05 12.16
C ARG A 74 21.58 8.34 11.21
N SER A 75 22.10 7.45 10.36
CA SER A 75 21.27 6.67 9.45
C SER A 75 20.33 5.78 10.23
N SER A 76 19.11 5.65 9.71
CA SER A 76 18.14 4.73 10.27
C SER A 76 18.60 3.27 10.21
N ILE A 77 19.51 2.89 9.30
CA ILE A 77 19.95 1.49 9.14
C ILE A 77 21.23 1.15 9.92
N PHE A 78 21.99 2.16 10.39
CA PHE A 78 23.24 1.94 11.13
C PHE A 78 23.10 1.07 12.38
N LYS A 79 22.03 1.26 13.16
CA LYS A 79 21.80 0.55 14.42
C LYS A 79 21.57 -0.97 14.25
N PHE A 80 21.49 -1.46 13.03
CA PHE A 80 21.10 -2.84 12.72
C PHE A 80 22.22 -3.65 12.08
N GLU A 81 23.48 -3.20 12.22
CA GLU A 81 24.66 -3.85 11.63
C GLU A 81 24.40 -4.26 10.17
N SER A 82 23.79 -3.32 9.43
CA SER A 82 23.28 -3.62 8.11
C SER A 82 24.41 -3.73 7.11
N PHE A 83 24.39 -4.78 6.29
CA PHE A 83 25.34 -4.97 5.20
C PHE A 83 24.60 -5.03 3.86
N LYS A 84 25.37 -4.90 2.78
CA LYS A 84 24.88 -4.98 1.40
C LYS A 84 25.19 -6.38 0.87
N ASP A 85 24.18 -7.06 0.34
CA ASP A 85 24.35 -8.39 -0.26
C ASP A 85 24.81 -8.31 -1.74
N ASP A 86 25.09 -9.47 -2.34
CA ASP A 86 25.48 -9.59 -3.77
C ASP A 86 24.38 -9.09 -4.72
N ASP A 87 23.13 -9.08 -4.25
CA ASP A 87 21.99 -8.51 -4.95
C ASP A 87 21.92 -6.98 -4.81
N GLU A 88 22.91 -6.30 -4.23
CA GLU A 88 22.93 -4.85 -4.02
C GLU A 88 21.78 -4.34 -3.13
N ILE A 89 21.34 -5.16 -2.18
CA ILE A 89 20.23 -4.88 -1.25
C ILE A 89 20.77 -4.85 0.18
N PHE A 90 20.33 -3.86 0.96
CA PHE A 90 20.61 -3.78 2.39
C PHE A 90 19.83 -4.85 3.17
N ARG A 91 20.57 -5.61 3.98
CA ARG A 91 20.07 -6.61 4.91
C ARG A 91 20.51 -6.33 6.33
N VAL A 92 19.73 -6.84 7.29
CA VAL A 92 20.08 -6.89 8.71
C VAL A 92 20.60 -8.28 9.03
N GLN A 93 21.73 -8.36 9.71
CA GLN A 93 22.24 -9.61 10.23
C GLN A 93 21.32 -10.11 11.36
N GLY A 94 20.86 -11.36 11.27
CA GLY A 94 19.99 -11.96 12.28
C GLY A 94 20.76 -12.48 13.50
N PRO A 95 20.09 -12.75 14.62
CA PRO A 95 20.72 -13.24 15.86
C PRO A 95 21.20 -14.69 15.80
N LEU A 96 20.75 -15.52 14.85
CA LEU A 96 21.34 -16.83 14.62
C LEU A 96 22.36 -16.72 13.48
N GLN A 97 23.63 -16.55 13.83
CA GLN A 97 24.75 -16.54 12.87
C GLN A 97 25.16 -17.95 12.42
N GLU A 98 24.80 -19.01 13.16
CA GLU A 98 25.42 -20.34 13.02
C GLU A 98 24.48 -21.48 12.60
N ALA A 99 23.23 -21.20 12.20
CA ALA A 99 22.33 -22.28 11.81
C ALA A 99 22.40 -22.56 10.30
N PRO A 100 22.38 -23.83 9.83
CA PRO A 100 22.49 -24.21 8.42
C PRO A 100 21.24 -23.89 7.57
N PHE A 101 20.42 -22.91 7.98
CA PHE A 101 19.18 -22.55 7.30
C PHE A 101 19.41 -21.51 6.20
N ASN A 102 18.54 -21.56 5.19
CA ASN A 102 18.38 -20.58 4.10
C ASN A 102 18.79 -19.14 4.51
N THR A 103 19.79 -18.59 3.83
CA THR A 103 20.35 -17.24 4.03
C THR A 103 19.32 -16.11 4.01
N SER A 104 18.17 -16.28 3.35
CA SER A 104 17.09 -15.30 3.32
C SER A 104 16.28 -15.25 4.63
N ALA A 105 16.24 -16.33 5.40
CA ALA A 105 15.66 -16.35 6.74
C ALA A 105 16.65 -15.82 7.79
N MET A 106 17.95 -16.00 7.56
CA MET A 106 19.03 -15.51 8.42
C MET A 106 19.25 -14.00 8.28
N HIS A 107 19.16 -13.47 7.05
CA HIS A 107 19.45 -12.07 6.74
C HIS A 107 18.22 -11.34 6.21
N ALA A 108 17.62 -10.58 7.11
CA ALA A 108 16.38 -9.87 6.95
C ALA A 108 16.47 -8.70 5.94
N LEU A 109 15.55 -8.60 4.98
CA LEU A 109 15.45 -7.45 4.07
C LEU A 109 14.98 -6.18 4.81
N ILE A 110 15.65 -5.05 4.57
CA ILE A 110 15.23 -3.76 5.13
C ILE A 110 14.17 -3.10 4.23
N LEU A 111 12.96 -2.91 4.74
CA LEU A 111 11.98 -2.04 4.09
C LEU A 111 12.03 -0.64 4.68
N PRO A 112 12.06 0.43 3.85
CA PRO A 112 11.96 1.78 4.38
C PRO A 112 10.65 1.98 5.14
N LYS A 113 10.78 2.47 6.38
CA LYS A 113 9.68 2.58 7.35
C LYS A 113 8.47 3.32 6.78
N ASP A 114 8.70 4.39 6.02
CA ASP A 114 7.66 5.31 5.55
C ASP A 114 7.52 5.37 4.02
N HIS A 115 7.74 4.24 3.35
CA HIS A 115 7.51 4.12 1.91
C HIS A 115 6.17 3.47 1.57
N HIS A 116 5.58 3.88 0.44
CA HIS A 116 4.30 3.35 -0.05
C HIS A 116 4.37 1.84 -0.31
N VAL A 117 5.46 1.35 -0.91
CA VAL A 117 5.68 -0.08 -1.17
C VAL A 117 5.63 -0.89 0.12
N THR A 118 6.23 -0.41 1.22
CA THR A 118 6.15 -1.07 2.54
C THR A 118 4.69 -1.22 2.99
N LYS A 119 3.86 -0.18 2.80
CA LYS A 119 2.42 -0.26 3.10
C LYS A 119 1.73 -1.30 2.22
N LEU A 120 2.04 -1.36 0.92
CA LEU A 120 1.44 -2.32 0.00
C LEU A 120 1.78 -3.77 0.36
N ILE A 121 3.06 -4.06 0.65
CA ILE A 121 3.53 -5.39 1.07
C ILE A 121 2.80 -5.82 2.35
N VAL A 122 2.82 -4.97 3.37
CA VAL A 122 2.17 -5.26 4.66
C VAL A 122 0.67 -5.47 4.50
N ARG A 123 0.00 -4.62 3.70
CA ARG A 123 -1.43 -4.77 3.41
C ARG A 123 -1.73 -6.06 2.68
N HIS A 124 -0.93 -6.42 1.67
CA HIS A 124 -1.10 -7.68 0.95
C HIS A 124 -0.99 -8.87 1.90
N VAL A 125 0.04 -8.90 2.76
CA VAL A 125 0.19 -9.98 3.74
C VAL A 125 -0.99 -10.00 4.70
N HIS A 126 -1.39 -8.86 5.24
CA HIS A 126 -2.53 -8.76 6.15
C HIS A 126 -3.84 -9.30 5.54
N GLU A 127 -4.20 -8.84 4.34
CA GLU A 127 -5.50 -9.15 3.72
C GLU A 127 -5.52 -10.52 3.02
N ARG A 128 -4.45 -10.87 2.29
CA ARG A 128 -4.44 -12.02 1.39
C ARG A 128 -3.82 -13.26 2.01
N VAL A 129 -2.77 -13.10 2.82
CA VAL A 129 -1.99 -14.22 3.38
C VAL A 129 -2.44 -14.54 4.80
N ALA A 130 -2.41 -13.57 5.70
CA ALA A 130 -2.77 -13.70 7.10
C ALA A 130 -4.28 -13.60 7.34
N LYS A 131 -5.10 -13.36 6.31
CA LYS A 131 -6.57 -13.35 6.38
C LYS A 131 -7.14 -12.51 7.53
N HIS A 132 -6.63 -11.28 7.67
CA HIS A 132 -7.04 -10.35 8.73
C HIS A 132 -6.72 -10.77 10.17
N SER A 133 -5.82 -11.74 10.35
CA SER A 133 -5.28 -12.11 11.66
C SER A 133 -4.51 -10.98 12.34
N GLY A 134 -4.21 -11.20 13.62
CA GLY A 134 -3.50 -10.24 14.46
C GLY A 134 -2.08 -9.93 13.99
N ARG A 135 -1.47 -8.96 14.67
CA ARG A 135 -0.15 -8.42 14.37
C ARG A 135 0.93 -9.51 14.25
N GLU A 136 0.97 -10.42 15.23
CA GLU A 136 2.01 -11.45 15.30
C GLU A 136 1.94 -12.41 14.11
N CYS A 137 0.72 -12.81 13.69
CA CYS A 137 0.57 -13.61 12.47
C CYS A 137 1.12 -12.90 11.23
N VAL A 138 0.88 -11.59 11.10
CA VAL A 138 1.41 -10.82 9.97
C VAL A 138 2.93 -10.73 10.04
N LEU A 139 3.51 -10.54 11.24
CA LEU A 139 4.95 -10.55 11.44
C LEU A 139 5.57 -11.90 11.06
N SER A 140 5.04 -13.01 11.56
CA SER A 140 5.52 -14.36 11.22
C SER A 140 5.51 -14.61 9.72
N ARG A 141 4.42 -14.24 9.02
CA ARG A 141 4.32 -14.39 7.56
C ARG A 141 5.30 -13.51 6.78
N LEU A 142 5.60 -12.31 7.29
CA LEU A 142 6.62 -11.43 6.69
C LEU A 142 8.03 -11.97 6.92
N TRP A 143 8.27 -12.61 8.05
CA TRP A 143 9.55 -13.25 8.36
C TRP A 143 9.79 -14.52 7.54
N GLU A 144 8.81 -15.43 7.48
CA GLU A 144 8.88 -16.67 6.69
C GLU A 144 9.26 -16.43 5.23
N LYS A 145 8.78 -15.33 4.63
CA LYS A 145 8.98 -15.07 3.20
C LYS A 145 10.35 -14.47 2.89
N ASN A 146 10.70 -13.35 3.55
CA ASN A 146 11.83 -12.50 3.17
C ASN A 146 12.50 -11.82 4.39
N GLY A 147 12.11 -12.17 5.62
CA GLY A 147 12.69 -11.57 6.81
C GLY A 147 12.53 -10.05 6.85
N TYR A 148 11.33 -9.46 6.73
CA TYR A 148 11.25 -7.99 6.68
C TYR A 148 11.50 -7.32 8.03
N HIS A 149 12.48 -6.41 8.08
CA HIS A 149 12.79 -5.62 9.28
C HIS A 149 12.04 -4.27 9.30
N LYS A 150 11.82 -3.68 10.48
CA LYS A 150 11.12 -2.38 10.72
C LYS A 150 9.67 -2.26 10.23
N VAL A 151 8.99 -3.37 9.98
CA VAL A 151 7.60 -3.36 9.48
C VAL A 151 6.54 -3.26 10.58
N ALA A 152 6.86 -3.57 11.84
CA ALA A 152 5.90 -3.65 12.95
C ALA A 152 5.00 -2.41 13.11
N HIS A 153 5.59 -1.22 13.08
CA HIS A 153 4.81 0.03 13.14
C HIS A 153 3.83 0.15 11.96
N LYS A 154 4.26 -0.23 10.75
CA LYS A 154 3.39 -0.21 9.57
C LYS A 154 2.27 -1.24 9.67
N ILE A 155 2.55 -2.42 10.24
CA ILE A 155 1.55 -3.47 10.52
C ILE A 155 0.44 -2.89 11.40
N ASN A 156 0.78 -2.29 12.55
CA ASN A 156 -0.22 -1.69 13.42
C ASN A 156 -1.10 -0.67 12.68
N ARG A 157 -0.49 0.19 11.86
CA ARG A 157 -1.23 1.18 11.07
C ARG A 157 -2.12 0.54 10.00
N VAL A 158 -1.72 -0.58 9.41
CA VAL A 158 -2.57 -1.31 8.45
C VAL A 158 -3.75 -1.97 9.17
N LEU A 159 -3.50 -2.66 10.29
CA LEU A 159 -4.53 -3.32 11.08
C LEU A 159 -5.55 -2.32 11.63
N SER A 160 -5.09 -1.20 12.17
CA SER A 160 -5.96 -0.17 12.75
C SER A 160 -6.82 0.55 11.72
N ASN A 161 -6.37 0.61 10.46
CA ASN A 161 -7.14 1.21 9.36
C ASN A 161 -7.97 0.19 8.57
N CYS A 162 -7.86 -1.10 8.87
CA CYS A 162 -8.58 -2.14 8.16
C CYS A 162 -10.05 -2.17 8.58
N VAL A 163 -10.94 -1.87 7.64
CA VAL A 163 -12.40 -1.85 7.87
C VAL A 163 -12.92 -3.21 8.33
N VAL A 164 -12.40 -4.30 7.75
CA VAL A 164 -12.77 -5.68 8.13
C VAL A 164 -12.39 -5.93 9.58
N CYS A 165 -11.16 -5.62 9.99
CA CYS A 165 -10.73 -5.79 11.38
C CYS A 165 -11.50 -4.89 12.34
N LYS A 166 -11.81 -3.64 11.96
CA LYS A 166 -12.65 -2.75 12.77
C LYS A 166 -14.04 -3.34 13.01
N LYS A 167 -14.65 -3.93 11.98
CA LYS A 167 -15.95 -4.59 12.09
C LYS A 167 -15.88 -5.83 12.97
N LEU A 168 -14.86 -6.69 12.76
CA LEU A 168 -14.68 -7.93 13.52
C LEU A 168 -14.32 -7.70 15.00
N ARG A 169 -13.62 -6.61 15.31
CA ARG A 169 -13.21 -6.23 16.67
C ARG A 169 -14.13 -5.18 17.30
N GLY A 170 -15.19 -4.78 16.59
CA GLY A 170 -16.17 -3.82 17.09
C GLY A 170 -16.98 -4.41 18.23
N LYS A 171 -17.54 -3.55 19.08
CA LYS A 171 -18.52 -4.00 20.09
C LYS A 171 -19.70 -4.68 19.38
N ALA A 172 -20.25 -5.72 19.99
CA ALA A 172 -21.47 -6.34 19.51
C ALA A 172 -22.55 -5.25 19.35
N GLY A 173 -23.19 -5.21 18.19
CA GLY A 173 -24.32 -4.31 17.98
C GLY A 173 -25.45 -4.74 18.90
N VAL A 174 -25.86 -3.87 19.83
CA VAL A 174 -27.02 -4.14 20.67
C VAL A 174 -28.28 -3.92 19.81
N GLN A 175 -29.09 -4.96 19.63
CA GLN A 175 -30.41 -4.81 19.03
C GLN A 175 -31.32 -4.08 20.02
N LYS A 176 -31.81 -2.90 19.65
CA LYS A 176 -32.60 -2.02 20.52
C LYS A 176 -34.00 -2.57 20.89
N TRP A 177 -34.47 -3.62 20.22
CA TRP A 177 -35.83 -4.14 20.43
C TRP A 177 -36.06 -4.79 21.80
N GLN A 178 -35.01 -5.32 22.44
CA GLN A 178 -35.14 -6.00 23.73
C GLN A 178 -35.25 -5.03 24.92
N PHE A 179 -34.81 -3.77 24.77
CA PHE A 179 -34.89 -2.78 25.85
C PHE A 179 -36.34 -2.33 26.12
N TYR A 180 -37.18 -2.29 25.09
CA TYR A 180 -38.58 -1.88 25.20
C TYR A 180 -39.47 -2.94 25.88
N LEU A 181 -39.12 -4.22 25.76
CA LEU A 181 -39.88 -5.30 26.38
C LEU A 181 -39.54 -5.51 27.87
N GLN A 182 -38.39 -4.98 28.33
CA GLN A 182 -37.88 -5.23 29.69
C GLN A 182 -38.06 -4.06 30.65
N THR A 183 -38.32 -2.84 30.15
CA THR A 183 -38.51 -1.64 30.99
C THR A 183 -39.96 -1.35 31.36
N GLY A 184 -40.93 -2.13 30.86
CA GLY A 184 -42.35 -1.96 31.22
C GLY A 184 -42.91 -0.57 30.90
N LEU A 185 -42.24 0.22 30.06
CA LEU A 185 -42.80 1.47 29.53
C LEU A 185 -43.88 1.09 28.53
N HIS A 186 -45.08 0.91 29.06
CA HIS A 186 -46.32 0.81 28.31
C HIS A 186 -46.31 1.95 27.28
N LEU A 187 -46.45 1.60 26.00
CA LEU A 187 -46.79 2.56 24.96
C LEU A 187 -48.11 3.19 25.40
N THR A 188 -48.08 4.35 26.08
CA THR A 188 -49.23 5.24 26.02
C THR A 188 -49.41 5.53 24.55
N SER A 189 -50.58 5.17 24.04
CA SER A 189 -50.87 5.21 22.61
C SER A 189 -50.45 6.55 22.04
N TYR A 190 -49.65 6.49 20.98
CA TYR A 190 -49.43 7.64 20.12
C TYR A 190 -50.79 8.11 19.61
N HIS A 191 -51.40 9.08 20.29
CA HIS A 191 -52.54 9.82 19.77
C HIS A 191 -52.00 10.75 18.70
N SER A 192 -52.31 10.40 17.45
CA SER A 192 -52.17 11.27 16.30
C SER A 192 -52.95 12.57 16.55
N PRO A 193 -52.34 13.76 16.47
CA PRO A 193 -53.08 15.01 16.49
C PRO A 193 -53.83 15.10 15.16
N THR A 194 -55.12 14.78 15.15
CA THR A 194 -55.98 15.14 14.03
C THR A 194 -56.09 16.65 13.99
N ARG A 195 -55.69 17.22 12.85
CA ARG A 195 -55.85 18.63 12.48
C ARG A 195 -57.33 19.02 12.58
N GLU A 196 -57.66 19.90 13.52
CA GLU A 196 -58.79 20.83 13.40
C GLU A 196 -58.25 22.25 13.51
N TRP A 197 -58.08 22.89 12.35
CA TRP A 197 -57.96 24.33 12.21
C TRP A 197 -59.19 24.81 11.45
N THR A 198 -60.22 25.21 12.18
CA THR A 198 -61.24 26.13 11.65
C THR A 198 -61.53 27.20 12.69
N VAL A 199 -60.88 28.34 12.44
CA VAL A 199 -61.31 29.72 12.68
C VAL A 199 -62.81 29.84 12.97
N LEU A 200 -63.17 30.46 14.09
CA LEU A 200 -64.02 31.65 14.20
C LEU A 200 -64.36 31.90 15.67
N ASP A 201 -63.48 32.66 16.34
CA ASP A 201 -63.88 33.51 17.46
C ASP A 201 -63.95 34.94 16.91
N ARG A 202 -65.15 35.35 16.48
CA ARG A 202 -65.44 36.76 16.18
C ARG A 202 -66.96 37.05 16.20
N PHE A 203 -67.33 37.80 17.23
CA PHE A 203 -68.57 38.57 17.45
C PHE A 203 -69.86 37.83 17.87
N MET A 204 -70.30 38.26 19.06
CA MET A 204 -71.59 38.08 19.78
C MET A 204 -71.80 36.78 20.54
#